data_AF-A0A1L9RAI9-F1
#
_entry.id   AF-A0A1L9RAI9-F1
#
_cell.length_a   1.000
_cell.length_b   1.000
_cell.length_c   1.000
_cell.angle_alpha   90.00
_cell.angle_beta   90.00
_cell.angle_gamma   90.00
#
_symmetry.space_group_name_H-M   'P 1'
#
loop_
_entity.id
_entity.type
_entity.pdbx_description
1 polymer ?
#
loop_
_entity_poly.entity_id
_entity_poly.type
_entity_poly.pdbx_seq_one_letter_code
_entity_poly.pdbx_strand_id
1 'polypeptide(L)'
;MSGVIHDIDPTGDVILVLSSQRENRDTCLVPATPAQPPVKQESPESSTMLDNPVVGYLSSRSKYRVSSKHMILASRYMKRSLKRITGSDGKLPGQAEVTLLDCNQDALVIILNIIHGYNREVPRSLDIKVLVNIANVVRYLECQEVVDTFAYIWLQKVREAQDPKAIVPDWVYASYVLGDSKAFQMATKSVQRHKSSSLHRFNPPIPSRIKQDIVNAQSEVRDKLLTLLDTTELKLRGTPNSCTYDCDSMYLGALLKHRTRTNTACPTPDPPYRLCPRYLVKCISEFRSPRLCPRKDCQNMKWFVNLECDAKDEEEKLQGLSLNDYLDQ
;
A
#
# COMPACT_ATOMS: atom_id res chain seq x y z
N MET A 1 0.34 -0.55 38.41
CA MET A 1 0.19 0.92 38.51
C MET A 1 -0.89 1.34 37.51
N SER A 2 -1.68 2.38 37.79
CA SER A 2 -2.64 2.88 36.80
C SER A 2 -1.90 3.54 35.64
N GLY A 3 -2.37 3.32 34.40
CA GLY A 3 -1.82 3.98 33.22
C GLY A 3 -2.17 5.47 33.22
N VAL A 4 -1.29 6.30 32.67
CA VAL A 4 -1.56 7.73 32.44
C VAL A 4 -2.74 7.86 31.47
N ILE A 5 -3.69 8.73 31.81
CA ILE A 5 -4.78 9.14 30.91
C ILE A 5 -4.35 10.44 30.24
N HIS A 6 -4.32 10.44 28.92
CA HIS A 6 -4.11 11.62 28.08
C HIS A 6 -5.48 12.22 27.76
N ASP A 7 -5.73 13.44 28.23
CA ASP A 7 -7.02 14.10 28.00
C ASP A 7 -7.01 14.82 26.65
N ILE A 8 -7.68 14.23 25.64
CA ILE A 8 -8.01 14.92 24.39
C ILE A 8 -9.22 15.83 24.64
N ASP A 9 -10.25 15.29 25.28
CA ASP A 9 -11.36 16.06 25.86
C ASP A 9 -11.34 15.89 27.39
N PRO A 10 -10.94 16.92 28.17
CA PRO A 10 -10.96 16.85 29.63
C PRO A 10 -12.36 16.58 30.22
N THR A 11 -13.43 16.92 29.48
CA THR A 11 -14.84 16.68 29.83
C THR A 11 -15.40 15.38 29.23
N GLY A 12 -14.57 14.61 28.52
CA GLY A 12 -14.97 13.38 27.82
C GLY A 12 -15.47 12.27 28.75
N ASP A 13 -16.53 11.60 28.29
CA ASP A 13 -17.25 10.52 28.99
C ASP A 13 -16.78 9.10 28.61
N VAL A 14 -15.88 8.99 27.63
CA VAL A 14 -15.31 7.72 27.13
C VAL A 14 -13.80 7.68 27.32
N ILE A 15 -13.28 6.52 27.72
CA ILE A 15 -11.85 6.23 27.77
C ILE A 15 -11.49 5.25 26.66
N LEU A 16 -10.67 5.67 25.70
CA LEU A 16 -10.06 4.76 24.73
C LEU A 16 -8.83 4.11 25.36
N VAL A 17 -8.73 2.79 25.31
CA VAL A 17 -7.61 2.02 25.87
C VAL A 17 -6.84 1.39 24.73
N LEU A 18 -5.62 1.86 24.46
CA LEU A 18 -4.78 1.28 23.41
C LEU A 18 -4.11 0.00 23.91
N SER A 19 -4.28 -1.12 23.20
CA SER A 19 -3.58 -2.38 23.47
C SER A 19 -2.75 -2.84 22.27
N SER A 20 -1.52 -3.24 22.56
CA SER A 20 -0.57 -3.87 21.63
C SER A 20 -0.75 -5.38 21.50
N GLN A 21 -1.66 -5.99 22.28
CA GLN A 21 -1.94 -7.42 22.24
C GLN A 21 -3.33 -7.71 21.70
N ARG A 22 -3.39 -8.60 20.70
CA ARG A 22 -4.58 -9.41 20.43
C ARG A 22 -4.72 -10.44 21.53
N GLU A 23 -5.28 -10.02 22.65
CA GLU A 23 -5.74 -10.93 23.70
C GLU A 23 -6.72 -11.93 23.08
N ASN A 24 -6.41 -13.22 23.22
CA ASN A 24 -7.18 -14.31 22.65
C ASN A 24 -8.60 -14.25 23.23
N ARG A 25 -9.63 -14.22 22.38
CA ARG A 25 -11.01 -13.88 22.78
C ARG A 25 -11.78 -15.01 23.47
N ASP A 26 -11.11 -15.73 24.37
CA ASP A 26 -11.66 -16.87 25.12
C ASP A 26 -11.31 -16.82 26.62
N THR A 27 -11.48 -15.66 27.27
CA THR A 27 -11.97 -15.54 28.67
C THR A 27 -12.09 -14.08 29.11
N CYS A 28 -13.27 -13.65 29.59
CA CYS A 28 -13.44 -12.63 30.66
C CYS A 28 -14.92 -12.44 31.02
N LEU A 29 -15.56 -13.46 31.61
CA LEU A 29 -16.82 -13.33 32.33
C LEU A 29 -16.75 -14.15 33.63
N VAL A 30 -16.48 -13.47 34.76
CA VAL A 30 -16.46 -14.09 36.10
C VAL A 30 -17.04 -13.10 37.13
N PRO A 31 -18.30 -13.28 37.56
CA PRO A 31 -18.81 -12.75 38.82
C PRO A 31 -18.23 -13.53 40.02
N ALA A 32 -18.26 -12.93 41.22
CA ALA A 32 -17.55 -13.45 42.39
C ALA A 32 -18.20 -14.67 43.10
N THR A 33 -17.38 -15.30 43.95
CA THR A 33 -17.57 -16.52 44.76
C THR A 33 -18.72 -16.46 45.78
N PRO A 34 -19.19 -17.62 46.31
CA PRO A 34 -18.58 -18.25 47.50
C PRO A 34 -18.39 -19.79 47.40
N ALA A 35 -17.77 -20.40 48.42
CA ALA A 35 -17.18 -21.75 48.37
C ALA A 35 -17.81 -22.77 49.33
N GLN A 36 -17.58 -24.08 49.08
CA GLN A 36 -17.55 -25.19 50.05
C GLN A 36 -16.61 -26.33 49.55
N PRO A 37 -16.21 -27.34 50.37
CA PRO A 37 -14.85 -27.91 50.31
C PRO A 37 -14.81 -29.42 49.90
N PRO A 38 -13.82 -30.30 50.24
CA PRO A 38 -13.11 -31.07 49.21
C PRO A 38 -13.30 -32.61 49.26
N VAL A 39 -13.05 -33.28 48.12
CA VAL A 39 -12.96 -34.75 48.00
C VAL A 39 -11.65 -35.12 47.27
N LYS A 40 -11.10 -36.32 47.53
CA LYS A 40 -9.75 -36.77 47.11
C LYS A 40 -9.77 -37.76 45.93
N GLN A 41 -8.56 -38.12 45.48
CA GLN A 41 -8.19 -39.26 44.61
C GLN A 41 -8.51 -39.06 43.11
N GLU A 42 -7.67 -39.47 42.15
CA GLU A 42 -6.34 -40.10 42.21
C GLU A 42 -5.46 -39.75 40.98
N SER A 43 -4.18 -40.14 41.00
CA SER A 43 -3.16 -39.92 39.94
C SER A 43 -2.84 -41.26 39.22
N PRO A 44 -1.94 -41.39 38.21
CA PRO A 44 -0.93 -40.46 37.64
C PRO A 44 -1.07 -40.33 36.09
N GLU A 45 -0.12 -39.98 35.19
CA GLU A 45 1.36 -39.84 35.19
C GLU A 45 1.93 -38.63 34.42
N SER A 46 3.05 -38.13 34.95
CA SER A 46 4.34 -37.79 34.30
C SER A 46 4.43 -37.40 32.80
N SER A 47 4.83 -36.15 32.55
CA SER A 47 6.05 -35.83 31.78
C SER A 47 6.40 -34.33 31.88
N THR A 48 7.51 -34.00 32.55
CA THR A 48 7.97 -32.61 32.77
C THR A 48 8.96 -32.12 31.72
N MET A 49 8.71 -30.96 31.10
CA MET A 49 9.76 -30.16 30.46
C MET A 49 9.53 -28.63 30.61
N LEU A 50 10.41 -28.02 31.42
CA LEU A 50 10.89 -26.63 31.33
C LEU A 50 9.86 -25.49 31.35
N ASP A 51 9.57 -25.00 32.55
CA ASP A 51 9.17 -23.60 32.76
C ASP A 51 10.26 -22.65 32.25
N ASN A 52 9.96 -21.89 31.21
CA ASN A 52 10.57 -20.59 30.99
C ASN A 52 9.58 -19.53 31.51
N PRO A 53 9.96 -18.66 32.46
CA PRO A 53 9.08 -17.60 32.90
C PRO A 53 8.80 -16.67 31.71
N VAL A 54 7.55 -16.68 31.23
CA VAL A 54 7.07 -15.67 30.28
C VAL A 54 7.11 -14.34 31.02
N VAL A 55 8.20 -13.59 30.82
CA VAL A 55 8.33 -12.22 31.29
C VAL A 55 7.28 -11.40 30.53
N GLY A 56 6.10 -11.32 31.13
CA GLY A 56 4.99 -10.54 30.62
C GLY A 56 5.38 -9.08 30.64
N TYR A 57 5.92 -8.59 29.51
CA TYR A 57 6.13 -7.17 29.27
C TYR A 57 4.79 -6.47 29.51
N LEU A 58 4.69 -5.80 30.66
CA LEU A 58 3.51 -5.07 31.12
C LEU A 58 3.21 -3.97 30.11
N SER A 59 2.39 -4.32 29.12
CA SER A 59 2.16 -3.49 27.95
C SER A 59 1.48 -2.21 28.43
N SER A 60 2.18 -1.09 28.24
CA SER A 60 1.73 0.23 28.68
C SER A 60 0.48 0.62 27.89
N ARG A 61 -0.68 0.25 28.41
CA ARG A 61 -1.99 0.58 27.83
C ARG A 61 -2.23 2.08 27.95
N SER A 62 -1.80 2.85 26.94
CA SER A 62 -2.05 4.29 26.84
C SER A 62 -3.56 4.54 26.83
N LYS A 63 -4.05 5.40 27.74
CA LYS A 63 -5.47 5.73 27.86
C LYS A 63 -5.73 7.14 27.34
N TYR A 64 -6.85 7.35 26.64
CA TYR A 64 -7.24 8.65 26.09
C TYR A 64 -8.67 9.01 26.49
N ARG A 65 -8.89 10.16 27.13
CA ARG A 65 -10.25 10.66 27.41
C ARG A 65 -10.78 11.43 26.20
N VAL A 66 -11.97 11.05 25.75
CA VAL A 66 -12.62 11.57 24.52
C VAL A 66 -14.12 11.75 24.72
N SER A 67 -14.73 12.59 23.89
CA SER A 67 -16.19 12.77 23.86
C SER A 67 -16.88 11.66 23.09
N SER A 68 -17.83 10.96 23.71
CA SER A 68 -18.72 10.02 23.02
C SER A 68 -19.41 10.66 21.84
N LYS A 69 -19.84 11.94 21.96
CA LYS A 69 -20.57 12.67 20.92
C LYS A 69 -19.72 12.86 19.67
N HIS A 70 -18.48 13.36 19.81
CA HIS A 70 -17.57 13.53 18.69
C HIS A 70 -17.20 12.18 18.05
N MET A 71 -16.91 11.16 18.86
CA MET A 71 -16.59 9.81 18.33
C MET A 71 -17.79 9.15 17.64
N ILE A 72 -19.03 9.29 18.14
CA ILE A 72 -20.25 8.73 17.53
C ILE A 72 -20.60 9.43 16.21
N LEU A 73 -20.33 10.74 16.11
CA LEU A 73 -20.53 11.50 14.88
C LEU A 73 -19.51 11.10 13.80
N ALA A 74 -18.22 11.02 14.17
CA ALA A 74 -17.13 10.84 13.23
C ALA A 74 -16.84 9.37 12.83
N SER A 75 -17.18 8.38 13.67
CA SER A 75 -16.72 7.00 13.53
C SER A 75 -17.86 5.98 13.53
N ARG A 76 -18.04 5.29 12.40
CA ARG A 76 -18.99 4.18 12.26
C ARG A 76 -18.63 2.97 13.14
N TYR A 77 -17.35 2.77 13.45
CA TYR A 77 -16.90 1.82 14.47
C TYR A 77 -17.39 2.25 15.87
N MET A 78 -17.05 3.46 16.33
CA MET A 78 -17.38 3.92 17.69
C MET A 78 -18.88 4.04 17.91
N LYS A 79 -19.64 4.45 16.90
CA LYS A 79 -21.12 4.46 16.93
C LYS A 79 -21.72 3.06 17.20
N ARG A 80 -21.09 1.98 16.70
CA ARG A 80 -21.51 0.60 16.97
C ARG A 80 -20.96 0.09 18.31
N SER A 81 -19.70 0.37 18.63
CA SER A 81 -19.05 -0.06 19.88
C SER A 81 -19.68 0.58 21.12
N LEU A 82 -19.95 1.89 21.11
CA LEU A 82 -20.58 2.59 22.22
C LEU A 82 -22.04 2.18 22.41
N LYS A 83 -22.81 2.00 21.31
CA LYS A 83 -24.19 1.48 21.37
C LYS A 83 -24.28 0.10 22.03
N ARG A 84 -23.23 -0.73 21.96
CA ARG A 84 -23.19 -2.05 22.61
C ARG A 84 -22.96 -2.02 24.13
N ILE A 85 -22.48 -0.89 24.67
CA ILE A 85 -22.23 -0.70 26.11
C ILE A 85 -23.12 0.38 26.74
N THR A 86 -24.00 1.01 25.95
CA THR A 86 -25.10 1.84 26.45
C THR A 86 -26.10 0.97 27.21
N GLY A 87 -26.54 1.43 28.39
CA GLY A 87 -27.57 0.78 29.20
C GLY A 87 -28.97 0.88 28.57
N SER A 88 -29.92 0.14 29.15
CA SER A 88 -31.33 0.15 28.74
C SER A 88 -32.03 1.51 28.98
N ASP A 89 -31.45 2.37 29.82
CA ASP A 89 -31.88 3.76 30.03
C ASP A 89 -31.31 4.76 29.01
N GLY A 90 -30.54 4.27 28.03
CA GLY A 90 -29.91 5.08 26.98
C GLY A 90 -28.63 5.79 27.40
N LYS A 91 -28.08 5.54 28.60
CA LYS A 91 -26.84 6.17 29.07
C LYS A 91 -25.62 5.27 28.94
N LEU A 92 -24.44 5.86 28.78
CA LEU A 92 -23.18 5.16 28.97
C LEU A 92 -22.91 4.95 30.47
N PRO A 93 -22.24 3.85 30.87
CA PRO A 93 -21.75 3.70 32.24
C PRO A 93 -20.74 4.81 32.58
N GLY A 94 -20.66 5.20 33.85
CA GLY A 94 -19.64 6.15 34.31
C GLY A 94 -18.25 5.59 34.06
N GLN A 95 -17.48 6.24 33.16
CA GLN A 95 -16.22 5.75 32.58
C GLN A 95 -16.41 4.53 31.67
N ALA A 96 -17.07 4.74 30.52
CA ALA A 96 -17.14 3.76 29.45
C ALA A 96 -15.76 3.55 28.79
N GLU A 97 -15.13 2.39 29.00
CA GLU A 97 -13.87 2.03 28.34
C GLU A 97 -14.11 1.34 26.99
N VAL A 98 -13.34 1.70 25.96
CA VAL A 98 -13.31 1.03 24.65
C VAL A 98 -11.88 0.70 24.27
N THR A 99 -11.55 -0.60 24.19
CA THR A 99 -10.21 -1.06 23.80
C THR A 99 -10.02 -0.97 22.28
N LEU A 100 -8.98 -0.25 21.85
CA LEU A 100 -8.49 -0.24 20.47
C LEU A 100 -7.27 -1.15 20.35
N LEU A 101 -7.21 -1.94 19.28
CA LEU A 101 -6.14 -2.92 19.03
C LEU A 101 -5.25 -2.48 17.88
N ASP A 102 -3.97 -2.84 17.93
CA ASP A 102 -2.99 -2.74 16.83
C ASP A 102 -2.81 -1.32 16.21
N CYS A 103 -3.28 -0.26 16.88
CA CYS A 103 -3.20 1.12 16.37
C CYS A 103 -1.87 1.81 16.75
N ASN A 104 -1.28 2.57 15.83
CA ASN A 104 -0.15 3.44 16.15
C ASN A 104 -0.61 4.64 16.99
N GLN A 105 0.09 4.90 18.10
CA GLN A 105 -0.25 5.94 19.08
C GLN A 105 -0.29 7.35 18.46
N ASP A 106 0.72 7.74 17.71
CA ASP A 106 0.84 9.11 17.19
C ASP A 106 -0.23 9.41 16.12
N ALA A 107 -0.47 8.44 15.23
CA ALA A 107 -1.56 8.49 14.28
C ALA A 107 -2.94 8.51 14.96
N LEU A 108 -3.13 7.79 16.07
CA LEU A 108 -4.36 7.85 16.85
C LEU A 108 -4.57 9.25 17.43
N VAL A 109 -3.55 9.86 18.05
CA VAL A 109 -3.65 11.23 18.59
C VAL A 109 -3.98 12.24 17.50
N ILE A 110 -3.37 12.15 16.31
CA ILE A 110 -3.70 13.01 15.17
C ILE A 110 -5.19 12.87 14.77
N ILE A 111 -5.71 11.64 14.69
CA ILE A 111 -7.13 11.39 14.38
C ILE A 111 -8.06 11.90 15.48
N LEU A 112 -7.72 11.72 16.76
CA LEU A 112 -8.53 12.23 17.85
C LEU A 112 -8.56 13.77 17.88
N ASN A 113 -7.45 14.44 17.58
CA ASN A 113 -7.38 15.89 17.44
C ASN A 113 -8.28 16.40 16.29
N ILE A 114 -8.30 15.70 15.14
CA ILE A 114 -9.21 16.02 14.03
C ILE A 114 -10.68 15.84 14.45
N ILE A 115 -11.03 14.71 15.09
CA ILE A 115 -12.40 14.41 15.53
C ILE A 115 -12.95 15.42 16.54
N HIS A 116 -12.08 15.98 17.40
CA HIS A 116 -12.46 16.99 18.39
C HIS A 116 -12.23 18.44 17.91
N GLY A 117 -11.88 18.65 16.63
CA GLY A 117 -11.74 19.97 16.03
C GLY A 117 -10.46 20.75 16.40
N TYR A 118 -9.50 20.11 17.06
CA TYR A 118 -8.20 20.69 17.47
C TYR A 118 -7.23 20.86 16.28
N ASN A 119 -7.70 21.50 15.21
CA ASN A 119 -7.04 21.66 13.91
C ASN A 119 -5.70 22.43 13.93
N ARG A 120 -5.28 22.95 15.08
CA ARG A 120 -3.94 23.54 15.31
C ARG A 120 -2.91 22.48 15.69
N GLU A 121 -3.33 21.45 16.41
CA GLU A 121 -2.50 20.32 16.88
C GLU A 121 -2.33 19.23 15.80
N VAL A 122 -2.79 19.50 14.58
CA VAL A 122 -2.75 18.58 13.45
C VAL A 122 -1.61 19.00 12.50
N PRO A 123 -0.55 18.16 12.33
CA PRO A 123 0.59 18.50 11.50
C PRO A 123 0.21 18.84 10.06
N ARG A 124 0.87 19.84 9.45
CA ARG A 124 0.59 20.31 8.08
C ARG A 124 1.47 19.68 7.00
N SER A 125 2.27 18.69 7.37
CA SER A 125 3.05 17.81 6.48
C SER A 125 3.42 16.56 7.27
N LEU A 126 3.36 15.40 6.62
CA LEU A 126 3.70 14.10 7.21
C LEU A 126 4.52 13.30 6.19
N ASP A 127 5.36 12.39 6.68
CA ASP A 127 5.95 11.38 5.80
C ASP A 127 4.92 10.27 5.47
N ILE A 128 5.23 9.46 4.47
CA ILE A 128 4.32 8.44 3.98
C ILE A 128 4.03 7.32 5.00
N LYS A 129 4.96 7.00 5.90
CA LYS A 129 4.80 5.94 6.90
C LYS A 129 3.81 6.38 7.97
N VAL A 130 3.86 7.66 8.37
CA VAL A 130 2.83 8.24 9.25
C VAL A 130 1.47 8.26 8.54
N LEU A 131 1.42 8.52 7.23
CA LEU A 131 0.17 8.43 6.46
C LEU A 131 -0.38 7.00 6.35
N VAL A 132 0.46 5.97 6.25
CA VAL A 132 0.05 4.55 6.34
C VAL A 132 -0.51 4.23 7.74
N ASN A 133 0.10 4.76 8.80
CA ASN A 133 -0.39 4.61 10.17
C ASN A 133 -1.74 5.33 10.39
N ILE A 134 -1.90 6.54 9.86
CA ILE A 134 -3.16 7.28 9.86
C ILE A 134 -4.24 6.51 9.07
N ALA A 135 -3.93 6.03 7.87
CA ALA A 135 -4.83 5.19 7.09
C ALA A 135 -5.26 3.91 7.86
N ASN A 136 -4.37 3.29 8.65
CA ASN A 136 -4.76 2.19 9.54
C ASN A 136 -5.80 2.61 10.59
N VAL A 137 -5.59 3.74 11.27
CA VAL A 137 -6.55 4.25 12.28
C VAL A 137 -7.87 4.66 11.63
N VAL A 138 -7.84 5.33 10.48
CA VAL A 138 -9.02 5.73 9.70
C VAL A 138 -9.84 4.51 9.26
N ARG A 139 -9.17 3.45 8.81
CA ARG A 139 -9.80 2.18 8.42
C ARG A 139 -10.33 1.39 9.63
N TYR A 140 -9.66 1.46 10.79
CA TYR A 140 -10.12 0.81 12.03
C TYR A 140 -11.37 1.50 12.58
N LEU A 141 -11.36 2.84 12.62
CA LEU A 141 -12.45 3.66 13.16
C LEU A 141 -13.56 3.93 12.13
N GLU A 142 -13.35 3.61 10.85
CA GLU A 142 -14.28 3.88 9.74
C GLU A 142 -14.66 5.38 9.66
N CYS A 143 -13.67 6.26 9.78
CA CYS A 143 -13.82 7.72 9.93
C CYS A 143 -13.15 8.53 8.79
N GLN A 144 -13.28 8.06 7.55
CA GLN A 144 -12.63 8.68 6.37
C GLN A 144 -13.11 10.12 6.08
N GLU A 145 -14.39 10.40 6.30
CA GLU A 145 -15.00 11.71 6.01
C GLU A 145 -14.35 12.86 6.81
N VAL A 146 -14.04 12.66 8.09
CA VAL A 146 -13.47 13.73 8.93
C VAL A 146 -12.00 14.03 8.63
N VAL A 147 -11.28 13.16 7.92
CA VAL A 147 -9.86 13.38 7.57
C VAL A 147 -9.65 13.99 6.19
N ASP A 148 -10.66 14.01 5.32
CA ASP A 148 -10.56 14.38 3.89
C ASP A 148 -9.72 15.64 3.63
N THR A 149 -10.03 16.75 4.31
CA THR A 149 -9.33 18.02 4.16
C THR A 149 -7.84 17.92 4.50
N PHE A 150 -7.48 17.12 5.51
CA PHE A 150 -6.09 16.91 5.91
C PHE A 150 -5.38 15.89 5.01
N ALA A 151 -6.09 14.83 4.60
CA ALA A 151 -5.60 13.85 3.63
C ALA A 151 -5.15 14.52 2.33
N TYR A 152 -5.99 15.42 1.78
CA TYR A 152 -5.64 16.23 0.62
C TYR A 152 -4.36 17.05 0.86
N ILE A 153 -4.27 17.80 1.97
CA ILE A 153 -3.08 18.62 2.30
C ILE A 153 -1.81 17.76 2.38
N TRP A 154 -1.87 16.59 3.00
CA TRP A 154 -0.72 15.70 3.16
C TRP A 154 -0.33 15.03 1.83
N LEU A 155 -1.29 14.52 1.07
CA LEU A 155 -1.04 13.80 -0.18
C LEU A 155 -0.64 14.74 -1.34
N GLN A 156 -1.06 16.01 -1.32
CA GLN A 156 -0.47 17.07 -2.16
C GLN A 156 1.04 17.20 -1.88
N LYS A 157 1.45 17.31 -0.62
CA LYS A 157 2.88 17.45 -0.27
C LYS A 157 3.71 16.19 -0.57
N VAL A 158 3.14 14.99 -0.42
CA VAL A 158 3.80 13.75 -0.88
C VAL A 158 4.04 13.77 -2.39
N ARG A 159 3.07 14.26 -3.18
CA ARG A 159 3.19 14.43 -4.64
C ARG A 159 4.21 15.49 -5.06
N GLU A 160 4.40 16.53 -4.25
CA GLU A 160 5.38 17.61 -4.51
C GLU A 160 6.80 17.24 -4.12
N ALA A 161 6.99 16.45 -3.06
CA ALA A 161 8.28 16.27 -2.39
C ALA A 161 9.10 15.03 -2.82
N GLN A 162 8.59 14.16 -3.71
CA GLN A 162 9.18 12.83 -3.94
C GLN A 162 9.42 12.49 -5.41
N ASP A 163 10.60 11.93 -5.70
CA ASP A 163 10.84 11.15 -6.91
C ASP A 163 10.03 9.82 -6.83
N PRO A 164 9.06 9.53 -7.73
CA PRO A 164 8.09 8.44 -7.56
C PRO A 164 8.60 6.99 -7.55
N LYS A 165 9.91 6.76 -7.43
CA LYS A 165 10.57 5.46 -7.61
C LYS A 165 10.67 4.58 -6.36
N ALA A 166 10.61 5.16 -5.16
CA ALA A 166 10.99 4.46 -3.92
C ALA A 166 9.83 4.10 -2.96
N ILE A 167 8.71 4.82 -3.03
CA ILE A 167 7.68 4.89 -1.96
C ILE A 167 6.30 4.35 -2.41
N VAL A 168 6.24 3.80 -3.62
CA VAL A 168 4.99 3.61 -4.38
C VAL A 168 3.90 2.76 -3.70
N PRO A 169 4.18 1.60 -3.06
CA PRO A 169 3.15 0.78 -2.42
C PRO A 169 2.43 1.52 -1.28
N ASP A 170 3.19 2.12 -0.36
CA ASP A 170 2.66 2.84 0.80
C ASP A 170 1.78 4.01 0.35
N TRP A 171 2.16 4.67 -0.76
CA TRP A 171 1.39 5.74 -1.38
C TRP A 171 0.08 5.26 -2.04
N VAL A 172 0.06 4.09 -2.70
CA VAL A 172 -1.20 3.48 -3.18
C VAL A 172 -2.12 3.13 -2.01
N TYR A 173 -1.61 2.56 -0.91
CA TYR A 173 -2.43 2.23 0.26
C TYR A 173 -2.99 3.48 0.95
N ALA A 174 -2.15 4.48 1.23
CA ALA A 174 -2.57 5.71 1.89
C ALA A 174 -3.60 6.48 1.05
N SER A 175 -3.38 6.63 -0.26
CA SER A 175 -4.34 7.35 -1.13
C SER A 175 -5.66 6.60 -1.30
N TYR A 176 -5.64 5.26 -1.41
CA TYR A 176 -6.86 4.43 -1.44
C TYR A 176 -7.72 4.62 -0.18
N VAL A 177 -7.13 4.47 1.01
CA VAL A 177 -7.87 4.51 2.28
C VAL A 177 -8.27 5.93 2.69
N LEU A 178 -7.53 6.95 2.26
CA LEU A 178 -7.83 8.35 2.60
C LEU A 178 -8.71 9.06 1.57
N GLY A 179 -8.95 8.48 0.37
CA GLY A 179 -9.95 8.98 -0.60
C GLY A 179 -9.44 9.91 -1.70
N ASP A 180 -8.14 10.25 -1.74
CA ASP A 180 -7.61 11.15 -2.77
C ASP A 180 -7.41 10.40 -4.11
N SER A 181 -8.40 10.50 -4.98
CA SER A 181 -8.39 9.89 -6.32
C SER A 181 -7.21 10.32 -7.19
N LYS A 182 -6.69 11.55 -7.02
CA LYS A 182 -5.56 12.08 -7.81
C LYS A 182 -4.23 11.51 -7.32
N ALA A 183 -4.07 11.41 -6.01
CA ALA A 183 -2.95 10.70 -5.40
C ALA A 183 -2.98 9.21 -5.76
N PHE A 184 -4.14 8.56 -5.72
CA PHE A 184 -4.31 7.15 -6.08
C PHE A 184 -3.96 6.87 -7.54
N GLN A 185 -4.47 7.69 -8.47
CA GLN A 185 -4.14 7.57 -9.89
C GLN A 185 -2.64 7.76 -10.14
N MET A 186 -2.01 8.79 -9.54
CA MET A 186 -0.57 9.03 -9.73
C MET A 186 0.30 7.94 -9.09
N ALA A 187 -0.06 7.44 -7.91
CA ALA A 187 0.63 6.35 -7.24
C ALA A 187 0.56 5.06 -8.09
N THR A 188 -0.64 4.67 -8.51
CA THR A 188 -0.85 3.46 -9.34
C THR A 188 -0.20 3.58 -10.71
N LYS A 189 -0.24 4.75 -11.38
CA LYS A 189 0.51 5.04 -12.62
C LYS A 189 2.02 4.83 -12.44
N SER A 190 2.58 5.24 -11.29
CA SER A 190 3.99 4.97 -10.99
C SER A 190 4.28 3.48 -10.74
N VAL A 191 3.40 2.73 -10.06
CA VAL A 191 3.59 1.28 -9.90
C VAL A 191 3.53 0.58 -11.25
N GLN A 192 2.55 0.93 -12.10
CA GLN A 192 2.39 0.35 -13.44
C GLN A 192 3.66 0.49 -14.30
N ARG A 193 4.36 1.63 -14.21
CA ARG A 193 5.62 1.85 -14.95
C ARG A 193 6.81 1.11 -14.36
N HIS A 194 6.95 1.14 -13.04
CA HIS A 194 8.15 0.68 -12.35
C HIS A 194 8.11 -0.80 -11.99
N LYS A 195 9.21 -1.30 -11.43
CA LYS A 195 9.33 -2.70 -11.02
C LYS A 195 8.44 -2.97 -9.80
N SER A 196 7.45 -3.83 -9.97
CA SER A 196 6.72 -4.46 -8.85
C SER A 196 7.66 -5.39 -8.06
N SER A 197 8.39 -4.82 -7.11
CA SER A 197 9.23 -5.55 -6.15
C SER A 197 8.49 -5.87 -4.84
N SER A 198 7.23 -5.42 -4.68
CA SER A 198 6.52 -5.41 -3.39
C SER A 198 4.98 -5.47 -3.44
N LEU A 199 4.29 -5.78 -4.56
CA LEU A 199 2.81 -5.94 -4.53
C LEU A 199 2.32 -7.09 -3.62
N HIS A 200 3.23 -7.97 -3.16
CA HIS A 200 2.97 -8.99 -2.14
C HIS A 200 3.34 -8.56 -0.70
N ARG A 201 4.08 -7.45 -0.53
CA ARG A 201 4.54 -6.93 0.77
C ARG A 201 3.68 -5.82 1.36
N PHE A 202 2.47 -5.60 0.83
CA PHE A 202 1.47 -4.74 1.46
C PHE A 202 1.01 -5.32 2.81
N ASN A 203 1.59 -4.82 3.89
CA ASN A 203 0.98 -4.81 5.20
C ASN A 203 0.84 -3.33 5.60
N PRO A 204 -0.36 -2.73 5.50
CA PRO A 204 -1.68 -3.38 5.41
C PRO A 204 -2.09 -3.70 3.96
N PRO A 205 -3.00 -4.68 3.75
CA PRO A 205 -3.39 -5.09 2.42
C PRO A 205 -4.32 -4.08 1.73
N ILE A 206 -3.92 -3.60 0.54
CA ILE A 206 -4.88 -3.10 -0.45
C ILE A 206 -5.70 -4.27 -1.05
N PRO A 207 -6.94 -4.02 -1.54
CA PRO A 207 -7.74 -5.00 -2.27
C PRO A 207 -6.98 -5.78 -3.34
N SER A 208 -7.30 -7.07 -3.47
CA SER A 208 -6.71 -7.97 -4.47
C SER A 208 -6.94 -7.47 -5.90
N ARG A 209 -8.12 -6.90 -6.19
CA ARG A 209 -8.48 -6.33 -7.50
C ARG A 209 -7.50 -5.25 -7.95
N ILE A 210 -7.18 -4.28 -7.08
CA ILE A 210 -6.19 -3.22 -7.38
C ILE A 210 -4.81 -3.82 -7.72
N LYS A 211 -4.37 -4.87 -6.99
CA LYS A 211 -3.12 -5.56 -7.30
C LYS A 211 -3.15 -6.23 -8.67
N GLN A 212 -4.26 -6.90 -8.99
CA GLN A 212 -4.45 -7.58 -10.27
C GLN A 212 -4.48 -6.59 -11.43
N ASP A 213 -5.20 -5.48 -11.31
CA ASP A 213 -5.33 -4.47 -12.36
C ASP A 213 -4.00 -3.76 -12.65
N ILE A 214 -3.16 -3.54 -11.63
CA ILE A 214 -1.77 -3.08 -11.82
C ILE A 214 -0.94 -4.12 -12.60
N VAL A 215 -1.04 -5.41 -12.26
CA VAL A 215 -0.28 -6.50 -12.91
C VAL A 215 -0.76 -6.76 -14.34
N ASN A 216 -2.06 -6.62 -14.60
CA ASN A 216 -2.66 -6.71 -15.93
C ASN A 216 -2.10 -5.60 -16.83
N ALA A 217 -2.22 -4.32 -16.42
CA ALA A 217 -1.70 -3.18 -17.17
C ALA A 217 -0.17 -3.23 -17.36
N GLN A 218 0.58 -3.68 -16.34
CA GLN A 218 2.02 -3.95 -16.46
C GLN A 218 2.34 -4.98 -17.53
N SER A 219 1.49 -5.98 -17.71
CA SER A 219 1.74 -7.09 -18.63
C SER A 219 1.33 -6.73 -20.05
N GLU A 220 0.15 -6.14 -20.25
CA GLU A 220 -0.30 -5.65 -21.56
C GLU A 220 0.76 -4.75 -22.24
N VAL A 221 1.33 -3.79 -21.49
CA VAL A 221 2.37 -2.90 -22.02
C VAL A 221 3.72 -3.59 -22.17
N ARG A 222 4.10 -4.49 -21.24
CA ARG A 222 5.33 -5.30 -21.38
C ARG A 222 5.31 -6.14 -22.66
N ASP A 223 4.18 -6.79 -22.92
CA ASP A 223 4.05 -7.76 -24.00
C ASP A 223 4.00 -7.04 -25.36
N LYS A 224 3.42 -5.83 -25.44
CA LYS A 224 3.56 -4.93 -26.60
C LYS A 224 5.00 -4.46 -26.82
N LEU A 225 5.70 -4.03 -25.77
CA LEU A 225 7.10 -3.57 -25.86
C LEU A 225 8.06 -4.70 -26.28
N LEU A 226 7.80 -5.94 -25.88
CA LEU A 226 8.50 -7.13 -26.39
C LEU A 226 8.11 -7.40 -27.85
N THR A 227 6.82 -7.39 -28.18
CA THR A 227 6.31 -7.56 -29.56
C THR A 227 6.94 -6.56 -30.55
N LEU A 228 7.18 -5.31 -30.13
CA LEU A 228 7.89 -4.30 -30.92
C LEU A 228 9.33 -4.72 -31.24
N LEU A 229 10.08 -5.23 -30.25
CA LEU A 229 11.45 -5.75 -30.44
C LEU A 229 11.46 -7.02 -31.31
N ASP A 230 10.52 -7.92 -31.11
CA ASP A 230 10.42 -9.20 -31.83
C ASP A 230 10.02 -8.98 -33.30
N THR A 231 9.09 -8.06 -33.55
CA THR A 231 8.72 -7.58 -34.90
C THR A 231 9.92 -6.94 -35.60
N THR A 232 10.75 -6.22 -34.83
CA THR A 232 11.98 -5.61 -35.35
C THR A 232 13.01 -6.67 -35.73
N GLU A 233 13.17 -7.70 -34.91
CA GLU A 233 14.06 -8.83 -35.20
C GLU A 233 13.59 -9.64 -36.42
N LEU A 234 12.29 -9.92 -36.55
CA LEU A 234 11.70 -10.65 -37.68
C LEU A 234 11.88 -9.91 -39.01
N LYS A 235 11.59 -8.61 -39.06
CA LYS A 235 11.77 -7.78 -40.28
C LYS A 235 13.25 -7.67 -40.70
N LEU A 236 14.19 -7.64 -39.75
CA LEU A 236 15.63 -7.63 -40.04
C LEU A 236 16.20 -9.00 -40.46
N ARG A 237 15.47 -10.09 -40.20
CA ARG A 237 15.74 -11.44 -40.71
C ARG A 237 15.05 -11.74 -42.05
N GLY A 238 14.08 -10.91 -42.44
CA GLY A 238 13.11 -11.22 -43.50
C GLY A 238 13.57 -10.88 -44.92
N THR A 239 12.72 -11.22 -45.89
CA THR A 239 12.87 -10.86 -47.30
C THR A 239 11.60 -10.17 -47.82
N PRO A 240 11.69 -9.12 -48.67
CA PRO A 240 12.91 -8.41 -49.06
C PRO A 240 13.56 -7.63 -47.91
N ASN A 241 14.83 -7.24 -48.09
CA ASN A 241 15.57 -6.43 -47.12
C ASN A 241 14.85 -5.09 -46.84
N SER A 242 14.82 -4.68 -45.57
CA SER A 242 14.30 -3.39 -45.08
C SER A 242 15.17 -2.21 -45.55
N CYS A 243 16.49 -2.39 -45.71
CA CYS A 243 17.36 -1.35 -46.25
C CYS A 243 18.36 -1.91 -47.28
N THR A 244 19.36 -2.68 -46.83
CA THR A 244 20.31 -3.45 -47.66
C THR A 244 20.76 -4.67 -46.86
N TYR A 245 21.18 -5.75 -47.53
CA TYR A 245 21.59 -6.99 -46.86
C TYR A 245 22.62 -6.75 -45.73
N ASP A 246 23.66 -5.94 -45.99
CA ASP A 246 24.69 -5.63 -45.01
C ASP A 246 24.16 -4.76 -43.86
N CYS A 247 23.31 -3.77 -44.16
CA CYS A 247 22.71 -2.90 -43.17
C CYS A 247 21.77 -3.68 -42.24
N ASP A 248 20.97 -4.57 -42.80
CA ASP A 248 19.98 -5.35 -42.07
C ASP A 248 20.69 -6.40 -41.21
N SER A 249 21.68 -7.09 -41.76
CA SER A 249 22.58 -8.01 -41.03
C SER A 249 23.31 -7.31 -39.87
N MET A 250 23.81 -6.09 -40.09
CA MET A 250 24.46 -5.30 -39.04
C MET A 250 23.50 -4.86 -37.94
N TYR A 251 22.30 -4.39 -38.29
CA TYR A 251 21.28 -3.99 -37.32
C TYR A 251 20.74 -5.20 -36.55
N LEU A 252 20.56 -6.36 -37.20
CA LEU A 252 20.20 -7.62 -36.56
C LEU A 252 21.26 -8.06 -35.55
N GLY A 253 22.54 -8.08 -35.95
CA GLY A 253 23.65 -8.43 -35.07
C GLY A 253 23.81 -7.48 -33.87
N ALA A 254 23.50 -6.19 -34.04
CA ALA A 254 23.46 -5.22 -32.95
C ALA A 254 22.25 -5.40 -32.04
N LEU A 255 21.07 -5.65 -32.60
CA LEU A 255 19.80 -5.88 -31.88
C LEU A 255 19.87 -7.14 -31.03
N LEU A 256 20.37 -8.25 -31.56
CA LEU A 256 20.59 -9.50 -30.83
C LEU A 256 21.55 -9.28 -29.64
N LYS A 257 22.73 -8.69 -29.88
CA LYS A 257 23.70 -8.38 -28.81
C LYS A 257 23.10 -7.46 -27.73
N HIS A 258 22.27 -6.50 -28.12
CA HIS A 258 21.57 -5.64 -27.17
C HIS A 258 20.52 -6.43 -26.37
N ARG A 259 19.65 -7.22 -27.03
CA ARG A 259 18.58 -8.02 -26.40
C ARG A 259 19.13 -9.09 -25.44
N THR A 260 20.27 -9.69 -25.74
CA THR A 260 21.00 -10.55 -24.79
C THR A 260 21.47 -9.75 -23.57
N ARG A 261 22.11 -8.59 -23.77
CA ARG A 261 22.63 -7.73 -22.68
C ARG A 261 21.52 -7.20 -21.77
N THR A 262 20.32 -6.95 -22.28
CA THR A 262 19.17 -6.44 -21.50
C THR A 262 18.20 -7.53 -21.02
N ASN A 263 18.52 -8.81 -21.23
CA ASN A 263 17.66 -9.95 -20.87
C ASN A 263 16.24 -9.86 -21.48
N THR A 264 16.15 -9.37 -22.71
CA THR A 264 14.90 -9.23 -23.50
C THR A 264 14.79 -10.20 -24.68
N ALA A 265 15.86 -10.95 -25.01
CA ALA A 265 15.82 -11.99 -26.04
C ALA A 265 14.97 -13.20 -25.62
N CYS A 266 15.17 -13.68 -24.38
CA CYS A 266 14.36 -14.72 -23.74
C CYS A 266 14.06 -14.28 -22.31
N PRO A 267 12.92 -13.62 -22.04
CA PRO A 267 12.55 -13.21 -20.70
C PRO A 267 12.45 -14.40 -19.74
N THR A 268 13.32 -14.44 -18.73
CA THR A 268 13.20 -15.39 -17.61
C THR A 268 11.87 -15.16 -16.87
N PRO A 269 11.06 -16.20 -16.60
CA PRO A 269 9.75 -16.03 -15.95
C PRO A 269 9.83 -15.63 -14.46
N ASP A 270 11.03 -15.63 -13.87
CA ASP A 270 11.25 -15.44 -12.43
C ASP A 270 10.73 -14.09 -11.89
N PRO A 271 9.91 -14.12 -10.82
CA PRO A 271 9.62 -12.96 -10.00
C PRO A 271 10.88 -12.44 -9.27
N PRO A 272 10.93 -11.14 -8.91
CA PRO A 272 10.04 -10.08 -9.38
C PRO A 272 10.50 -9.60 -10.75
N TYR A 273 9.56 -9.44 -11.69
CA TYR A 273 9.78 -9.06 -13.09
C TYR A 273 10.93 -8.05 -13.26
N ARG A 274 12.03 -8.45 -13.90
CA ARG A 274 13.12 -7.51 -14.26
C ARG A 274 12.67 -6.55 -15.37
N LEU A 275 11.73 -7.00 -16.21
CA LEU A 275 11.15 -6.26 -17.32
C LEU A 275 9.82 -5.59 -16.90
N CYS A 276 9.91 -4.45 -16.22
CA CYS A 276 8.80 -3.51 -16.12
C CYS A 276 8.74 -2.60 -17.36
N PRO A 277 7.58 -1.99 -17.68
CA PRO A 277 7.45 -1.08 -18.82
C PRO A 277 8.56 -0.02 -18.89
N ARG A 278 8.85 0.67 -17.79
CA ARG A 278 9.90 1.70 -17.74
C ARG A 278 11.30 1.18 -18.06
N TYR A 279 11.59 -0.07 -17.69
CA TYR A 279 12.87 -0.71 -18.03
C TYR A 279 12.94 -1.07 -19.52
N LEU A 280 11.84 -1.57 -20.11
CA LEU A 280 11.79 -1.92 -21.53
C LEU A 280 11.90 -0.68 -22.43
N VAL A 281 11.14 0.38 -22.16
CA VAL A 281 11.27 1.66 -22.88
C VAL A 281 12.69 2.21 -22.75
N LYS A 282 13.28 2.16 -21.53
CA LYS A 282 14.67 2.55 -21.33
C LYS A 282 15.62 1.72 -22.20
N CYS A 283 15.48 0.39 -22.25
CA CYS A 283 16.33 -0.48 -23.06
C CYS A 283 16.25 -0.10 -24.56
N ILE A 284 15.03 0.11 -25.07
CA ILE A 284 14.81 0.54 -26.46
C ILE A 284 15.53 1.87 -26.73
N SER A 285 15.40 2.87 -25.86
CA SER A 285 16.12 4.16 -25.99
C SER A 285 17.65 4.06 -25.80
N GLU A 286 18.16 3.03 -25.13
CA GLU A 286 19.60 2.76 -24.99
C GLU A 286 20.15 1.87 -26.12
N PHE A 287 19.38 1.62 -27.19
CA PHE A 287 19.87 0.94 -28.38
C PHE A 287 20.92 1.78 -29.13
N ARG A 288 22.02 1.15 -29.53
CA ARG A 288 23.14 1.82 -30.21
C ARG A 288 23.12 1.49 -31.70
N SER A 289 22.36 2.27 -32.46
CA SER A 289 22.24 2.16 -33.92
C SER A 289 23.61 2.14 -34.63
N PRO A 290 23.92 1.10 -35.43
CA PRO A 290 25.16 1.03 -36.19
C PRO A 290 25.31 2.15 -37.23
N ARG A 291 26.52 2.71 -37.34
CA ARG A 291 26.82 3.91 -38.16
C ARG A 291 27.38 3.62 -39.56
N LEU A 292 27.55 2.36 -39.96
CA LEU A 292 28.23 2.00 -41.23
C LEU A 292 27.28 1.85 -42.43
N CYS A 293 26.02 2.26 -42.33
CA CYS A 293 25.13 2.24 -43.51
C CYS A 293 25.59 3.32 -44.52
N PRO A 294 25.90 2.97 -45.78
CA PRO A 294 26.37 3.94 -46.78
C PRO A 294 25.26 4.86 -47.31
N ARG A 295 23.98 4.57 -47.00
CA ARG A 295 22.83 5.37 -47.42
C ARG A 295 22.57 6.52 -46.45
N LYS A 296 22.57 7.76 -46.96
CA LYS A 296 22.17 8.97 -46.22
C LYS A 296 20.74 8.90 -45.66
N ASP A 297 19.88 8.10 -46.29
CA ASP A 297 18.46 7.94 -45.95
C ASP A 297 18.14 6.62 -45.21
N CYS A 298 19.14 5.95 -44.63
CA CYS A 298 19.06 4.64 -43.96
C CYS A 298 17.71 4.36 -43.28
N GLN A 299 16.95 3.41 -43.83
CA GLN A 299 15.58 3.11 -43.38
C GLN A 299 15.56 2.49 -41.98
N ASN A 300 16.52 1.60 -41.67
CA ASN A 300 16.67 1.01 -40.34
C ASN A 300 16.93 2.09 -39.29
N MET A 301 17.77 3.10 -39.58
CA MET A 301 18.04 4.20 -38.65
C MET A 301 16.79 5.03 -38.34
N LYS A 302 15.99 5.37 -39.37
CA LYS A 302 14.70 6.07 -39.19
C LYS A 302 13.72 5.24 -38.34
N TRP A 303 13.60 3.95 -38.66
CA TRP A 303 12.67 3.07 -37.97
C TRP A 303 13.09 2.79 -36.52
N PHE A 304 14.38 2.72 -36.19
CA PHE A 304 14.80 2.65 -34.78
C PHE A 304 14.51 3.94 -33.99
N VAL A 305 14.41 5.11 -34.64
CA VAL A 305 13.88 6.32 -33.99
C VAL A 305 12.38 6.20 -33.75
N ASN A 306 11.61 5.73 -34.75
CA ASN A 306 10.18 5.48 -34.58
C ASN A 306 9.90 4.46 -33.46
N LEU A 307 10.68 3.37 -33.38
CA LEU A 307 10.60 2.35 -32.34
C LEU A 307 10.77 2.94 -30.92
N GLU A 308 11.57 3.99 -30.77
CA GLU A 308 11.73 4.70 -29.50
C GLU A 308 10.49 5.56 -29.16
N CYS A 309 9.83 6.13 -30.17
CA CYS A 309 8.54 6.83 -30.01
C CYS A 309 7.41 5.85 -29.68
N ASP A 310 7.25 4.79 -30.49
CA ASP A 310 6.27 3.72 -30.29
C ASP A 310 6.35 3.16 -28.85
N ALA A 311 7.57 2.93 -28.35
CA ALA A 311 7.81 2.45 -26.99
C ALA A 311 7.39 3.46 -25.90
N LYS A 312 7.64 4.76 -26.09
CA LYS A 312 7.19 5.81 -25.16
C LYS A 312 5.67 5.93 -25.15
N ASP A 313 5.03 5.81 -26.32
CA ASP A 313 3.59 5.91 -26.47
C ASP A 313 2.88 4.70 -25.82
N GLU A 314 3.45 3.49 -25.86
CA GLU A 314 2.96 2.36 -25.07
C GLU A 314 3.11 2.57 -23.54
N GLU A 315 4.18 3.23 -23.06
CA GLU A 315 4.30 3.59 -21.63
C GLU A 315 3.35 4.73 -21.21
N GLU A 316 3.02 5.67 -22.10
CA GLU A 316 2.05 6.73 -21.79
C GLU A 316 0.60 6.24 -21.72
N LYS A 317 0.25 5.10 -22.34
CA LYS A 317 -1.05 4.43 -22.13
C LYS A 317 -1.29 3.96 -20.69
N LEU A 318 -0.24 3.81 -19.88
CA LEU A 318 -0.37 3.59 -18.44
C LEU A 318 -0.85 4.88 -17.76
N GLN A 319 -2.15 4.98 -17.48
CA GLN A 319 -2.78 6.16 -16.86
C GLN A 319 -3.01 6.04 -15.34
N GLY A 320 -2.57 4.95 -14.72
CA GLY A 320 -2.99 4.61 -13.35
C GLY A 320 -4.39 4.02 -13.31
N LEU A 321 -4.94 3.89 -12.11
CA LEU A 321 -6.26 3.36 -11.84
C LEU A 321 -7.18 4.47 -11.30
N SER A 322 -8.46 4.41 -11.65
CA SER A 322 -9.51 5.26 -11.08
C SER A 322 -9.86 4.74 -9.68
N LEU A 323 -9.96 5.63 -8.68
CA LEU A 323 -10.28 5.21 -7.31
C LEU A 323 -11.73 4.73 -7.17
N ASN A 324 -12.66 5.38 -7.88
CA ASN A 324 -14.09 5.13 -7.80
C ASN A 324 -14.45 3.66 -8.09
N ASP A 325 -13.72 3.04 -9.03
CA ASP A 325 -13.85 1.64 -9.46
C ASP A 325 -13.66 0.61 -8.31
N TYR A 326 -13.17 1.07 -7.15
CA TYR A 326 -12.86 0.29 -5.95
C TYR A 326 -13.58 0.76 -4.67
N LEU A 327 -14.50 1.73 -4.74
CA LEU A 327 -15.24 2.24 -3.57
C LEU A 327 -16.57 1.51 -3.31
N ASP A 328 -17.19 0.93 -4.34
CA ASP A 328 -18.50 0.27 -4.28
C ASP A 328 -18.41 -1.27 -4.05
N GLN A 329 -17.56 -1.72 -3.11
CA GLN A 329 -17.26 -3.15 -2.84
C GLN A 329 -17.29 -3.50 -1.35
#